data_AF-A0A9D4J413-F1
#
_entry.id   AF-A0A9D4J413-F1
#
_cell.length_a   1.000
_cell.length_b   1.000
_cell.length_c   1.000
_cell.angle_alpha   90.00
_cell.angle_beta   90.00
_cell.angle_gamma   90.00
#
_symmetry.space_group_name_H-M   'P 1'
#
loop_
_entity.id
_entity.type
_entity.pdbx_description
1 polymer ?
#
loop_
_entity_poly.entity_id
_entity_poly.type
_entity_poly.pdbx_seq_one_letter_code
_entity_poly.pdbx_strand_id
1 'polypeptide(L)'
;MKANLLRIEPSIFRNLHKVTINAIVATLSRIVIDEKGKDAWENLDTILLVGGYSDCPLLREAIQKEFLRLKVVAPERGGNAVLT
;
A
#
# COMPACT_ATOMS: atom_id res chain seq x y z
N MET A 1 -25.22 -4.55 31.45
CA MET A 1 -24.51 -5.62 30.72
C MET A 1 -23.30 -4.99 30.02
N LYS A 2 -22.06 -5.45 30.30
CA LYS A 2 -20.91 -5.10 29.46
C LYS A 2 -21.07 -5.87 28.14
N ALA A 3 -21.08 -5.17 27.01
CA ALA A 3 -21.07 -5.82 25.71
C ALA A 3 -19.81 -6.69 25.61
N ASN A 4 -19.97 -7.98 25.30
CA ASN A 4 -18.86 -8.88 25.02
C ASN A 4 -18.24 -8.50 23.67
N LEU A 5 -17.34 -7.53 23.68
CA LEU A 5 -16.63 -7.10 22.48
C LEU A 5 -15.56 -8.13 22.13
N LEU A 6 -15.55 -8.53 20.86
CA LEU A 6 -14.52 -9.39 20.31
C LEU A 6 -13.21 -8.60 20.22
N ARG A 7 -12.18 -9.05 20.93
CA ARG A 7 -10.84 -8.44 20.90
C ARG A 7 -9.98 -9.21 19.92
N ILE A 8 -9.45 -8.51 18.93
CA ILE A 8 -8.51 -9.09 17.97
C ILE A 8 -7.11 -8.65 18.38
N GLU A 9 -6.20 -9.61 18.51
CA GLU A 9 -4.80 -9.31 18.73
C GLU A 9 -4.23 -8.55 17.50
N PRO A 10 -3.47 -7.47 17.68
CA PRO A 10 -2.93 -6.70 16.56
C PRO A 10 -2.13 -7.53 15.55
N SER A 11 -1.47 -8.61 15.99
CA SER A 11 -0.74 -9.54 15.11
C SER A 11 -1.67 -10.29 14.15
N ILE A 12 -2.81 -10.77 14.63
CA ILE A 12 -3.85 -11.42 13.82
C ILE A 12 -4.36 -10.44 12.77
N PHE A 13 -4.67 -9.21 13.16
CA PHE A 13 -5.14 -8.18 12.23
C PHE A 13 -4.10 -7.87 11.13
N ARG A 14 -2.83 -7.72 11.50
CA ARG A 14 -1.73 -7.52 10.52
C ARG A 14 -1.61 -8.69 9.55
N ASN A 15 -1.78 -9.92 10.04
CA ASN A 15 -1.67 -11.11 9.20
C ASN A 15 -2.85 -11.29 8.25
N LEU A 16 -4.07 -10.84 8.61
CA LEU A 16 -5.24 -10.90 7.73
C LEU A 16 -5.01 -10.23 6.37
N HIS A 17 -4.33 -9.09 6.36
CA HIS A 17 -4.09 -8.30 5.15
C HIS A 17 -2.80 -8.66 4.40
N LYS A 18 -1.94 -9.50 4.99
CA LYS A 18 -0.59 -9.74 4.50
C LYS A 18 -0.56 -10.28 3.07
N VAL A 19 -1.42 -11.24 2.75
CA VAL A 19 -1.49 -11.85 1.41
C VAL A 19 -1.84 -10.80 0.36
N THR A 20 -2.85 -9.98 0.63
CA THR A 20 -3.29 -8.90 -0.27
C THR A 20 -2.24 -7.81 -0.43
N ILE A 21 -1.61 -7.37 0.67
CA ILE A 21 -0.55 -6.35 0.62
C ILE A 21 0.63 -6.86 -0.20
N ASN A 22 1.08 -8.09 0.04
CA ASN A 22 2.18 -8.69 -0.72
C ASN A 22 1.86 -8.77 -2.22
N ALA A 23 0.62 -9.14 -2.57
CA ALA A 23 0.20 -9.19 -3.97
C ALA A 23 0.24 -7.79 -4.62
N ILE A 24 -0.24 -6.76 -3.93
CA ILE A 24 -0.20 -5.37 -4.43
C ILE A 24 1.25 -4.92 -4.65
N VAL A 25 2.12 -5.14 -3.67
CA VAL A 25 3.54 -4.77 -3.78
C VAL A 25 4.19 -5.51 -4.95
N ALA A 26 3.96 -6.81 -5.09
CA ALA A 26 4.48 -7.59 -6.21
C ALA A 26 3.98 -7.08 -7.58
N THR A 27 2.71 -6.68 -7.67
CA THR A 27 2.16 -6.08 -8.89
C THR A 27 2.84 -4.75 -9.20
N LEU A 28 3.03 -3.88 -8.21
CA LEU A 28 3.74 -2.61 -8.39
C LEU A 28 5.20 -2.85 -8.81
N SER A 29 5.90 -3.81 -8.21
CA SER A 29 7.28 -4.12 -8.56
C SER A 29 7.40 -4.55 -10.02
N ARG A 30 6.42 -5.30 -10.55
CA ARG A 30 6.40 -5.68 -11.98
C ARG A 30 6.17 -4.52 -12.95
N ILE A 31 5.63 -3.39 -12.47
CA ILE A 31 5.37 -2.19 -13.28
C ILE A 31 6.56 -1.24 -13.20
N VAL A 32 7.15 -1.11 -12.00
CA VAL A 32 8.21 -0.17 -11.68
C VAL A 32 9.60 -0.71 -12.00
N ILE A 33 9.76 -2.04 -11.98
CA ILE A 33 11.02 -2.74 -12.15
C ILE A 33 10.94 -3.64 -13.39
N ASP A 34 11.94 -3.55 -14.25
CA ASP A 34 12.10 -4.39 -15.44
C ASP A 34 12.58 -5.81 -15.11
N GLU A 35 12.65 -6.66 -16.13
CA GLU A 35 13.13 -8.04 -16.03
C GLU A 35 14.57 -8.20 -15.52
N LYS A 36 15.37 -7.12 -15.51
CA LYS A 36 16.76 -7.08 -15.06
C LYS A 36 16.89 -6.50 -13.64
N GLY A 37 15.77 -6.22 -12.97
CA GLY A 37 15.78 -5.64 -11.63
C GLY A 37 16.10 -4.13 -11.62
N LYS A 38 16.02 -3.46 -12.78
CA LYS A 38 16.25 -2.03 -12.92
C LYS A 38 14.95 -1.29 -13.09
N ASP A 39 15.02 0.03 -13.06
CA ASP A 39 13.86 0.90 -13.15
C ASP A 39 13.29 0.83 -14.56
N ALA A 40 12.06 0.37 -14.69
CA ALA A 40 11.37 0.32 -15.98
C ALA A 40 11.10 1.72 -16.55
N TRP A 41 11.18 2.77 -15.71
CA TRP A 41 10.89 4.15 -16.05
C TRP A 41 11.99 5.07 -15.51
N GLU A 42 12.70 5.77 -16.40
CA GLU A 42 13.82 6.64 -16.01
C GLU A 42 13.38 7.83 -15.15
N ASN A 43 12.17 8.34 -15.36
CA ASN A 43 11.67 9.58 -14.73
C ASN A 43 10.48 9.33 -13.80
N LEU A 44 10.31 8.12 -13.28
CA LEU A 44 9.29 7.86 -12.26
C LEU A 44 9.83 8.32 -10.90
N ASP A 45 9.24 9.36 -10.33
CA ASP A 45 9.64 9.92 -9.03
C ASP A 45 8.61 9.68 -7.91
N THR A 46 7.33 9.53 -8.25
CA THR A 46 6.23 9.53 -7.27
C THR A 46 5.24 8.39 -7.50
N ILE A 47 4.84 7.73 -6.40
CA ILE A 47 3.66 6.85 -6.34
C ILE A 47 2.57 7.59 -5.59
N LEU A 48 1.46 7.88 -6.26
CA LEU A 48 0.26 8.45 -5.66
C LEU A 48 -0.72 7.32 -5.30
N LEU A 49 -0.98 7.14 -4.01
CA LEU A 49 -1.96 6.17 -3.51
C LEU A 49 -3.35 6.81 -3.47
N VAL A 50 -4.32 6.17 -4.14
CA VAL A 50 -5.72 6.63 -4.23
C VAL A 50 -6.70 5.49 -3.95
N GLY A 51 -7.94 5.83 -3.59
CA GLY A 51 -9.03 4.90 -3.25
C GLY A 51 -9.07 4.53 -1.76
N GLY A 52 -10.20 4.02 -1.26
CA GLY A 52 -10.38 3.83 0.19
C GLY A 52 -9.36 2.90 0.88
N TYR A 53 -8.76 1.96 0.14
CA TYR A 53 -7.74 1.07 0.69
C TYR A 53 -6.34 1.72 0.78
N SER A 54 -6.10 2.86 0.12
CA SER A 54 -4.84 3.61 0.25
C SER A 54 -4.61 4.16 1.65
N ASP A 55 -5.68 4.34 2.42
CA ASP A 55 -5.64 4.86 3.78
C ASP A 55 -5.16 3.78 4.79
N CYS A 56 -4.98 2.53 4.34
CA CYS A 56 -4.44 1.45 5.16
C CYS A 56 -2.94 1.71 5.49
N PRO A 57 -2.58 1.91 6.77
CA PRO A 57 -1.19 2.19 7.14
C PRO A 57 -0.24 1.05 6.76
N LEU A 58 -0.70 -0.20 6.90
CA LEU A 58 0.10 -1.39 6.58
C LEU A 58 0.45 -1.46 5.09
N LEU A 59 -0.46 -1.04 4.21
CA LEU A 59 -0.22 -1.00 2.77
C LEU A 59 0.79 0.11 2.44
N ARG A 60 0.57 1.32 2.95
CA ARG A 60 1.46 2.46 2.71
C ARG A 60 2.88 2.17 3.18
N GLU A 61 3.04 1.61 4.38
CA GLU A 61 4.35 1.21 4.90
C GLU A 61 5.03 0.15 4.03
N ALA A 62 4.29 -0.84 3.55
CA ALA A 62 4.84 -1.90 2.70
C ALA A 62 5.35 -1.33 1.36
N ILE A 63 4.56 -0.48 0.71
CA ILE A 63 4.95 0.17 -0.55
C ILE A 63 6.16 1.09 -0.32
N GLN A 64 6.17 1.87 0.76
CA GLN A 64 7.27 2.79 1.05
C GLN A 64 8.58 2.07 1.40
N LYS A 65 8.50 0.88 2.00
CA LYS A 65 9.67 0.02 2.24
C LYS A 65 10.22 -0.61 0.95
N GLU A 66 9.35 -0.98 0.02
CA GLU A 66 9.75 -1.58 -1.25
C GLU A 66 10.40 -0.55 -2.19
N PHE A 67 9.80 0.64 -2.31
CA PHE A 67 10.21 1.65 -3.29
C PHE A 67 10.90 2.85 -2.65
N LEU A 68 12.05 2.61 -1.99
CA LEU A 68 12.77 3.64 -1.21
C LEU A 68 13.15 4.90 -1.99
N ARG A 69 13.38 4.79 -3.31
CA ARG A 69 13.71 5.96 -4.14
C ARG A 69 12.48 6.82 -4.48
N LEU A 70 11.29 6.24 -4.45
CA LEU A 70 10.06 6.88 -4.92
C LEU A 70 9.37 7.59 -3.76
N LYS A 71 8.85 8.78 -4.03
CA LYS A 71 7.99 9.47 -3.09
C LYS A 71 6.63 8.79 -3.05
N VAL A 72 6.26 8.19 -1.92
CA VAL A 72 4.92 7.61 -1.72
C VAL A 72 4.01 8.66 -1.08
N VAL A 73 3.00 9.10 -1.82
CA VAL A 73 2.04 10.14 -1.40
C VAL A 73 0.66 9.52 -1.23
N ALA A 74 0.04 9.76 -0.08
CA ALA A 74 -1.37 9.46 0.16
C ALA A 74 -2.09 10.78 0.46
N PRO A 75 -3.08 11.21 -0.35
CA PRO A 75 -3.88 12.40 -0.08
C PRO A 75 -4.69 12.24 1.21
N GLU A 76 -4.96 13.34 1.93
CA GLU A 76 -5.81 13.32 3.15
C GLU A 76 -7.24 12.78 2.90
N ARG A 77 -7.68 12.76 1.64
CA ARG A 77 -8.94 12.16 1.18
C ARG A 77 -8.69 11.23 0.00
N GLY A 78 -7.75 10.29 0.13
CA GLY A 78 -7.40 9.34 -0.94
C GLY A 78 -8.60 8.61 -1.53
N GLY A 79 -9.59 8.26 -0.69
CA GLY A 79 -10.87 7.69 -1.12
C GLY A 79 -11.72 8.56 -2.07
N ASN A 80 -11.50 9.87 -2.09
CA ASN A 80 -12.18 10.83 -2.95
C ASN A 80 -11.21 11.48 -3.97
N ALA A 81 -10.00 10.96 -4.12
CA ALA A 81 -9.04 11.53 -5.06
C ALA A 81 -9.48 11.33 -6.53
N VAL A 82 -10.28 10.29 -6.79
CA VAL A 82 -10.90 10.03 -8.09
C VAL A 82 -12.37 10.43 -7.99
N LEU A 83 -12.65 11.72 -8.14
CA LEU A 83 -14.01 12.20 -8.40
C LEU A 83 -14.19 12.28 -9.92
N THR A 84 -15.05 11.42 -10.46
CA THR A 84 -15.69 11.62 -11.77
C THR A 84 -16.87 12.56 -11.64
#